data_AF-A0A438HH28-F1
#
_entry.id   AF-A0A438HH28-F1
#
_cell.length_a   1.000
_cell.length_b   1.000
_cell.length_c   1.000
_cell.angle_alpha   90.00
_cell.angle_beta   90.00
_cell.angle_gamma   90.00
#
_symmetry.space_group_name_H-M   'P 1'
#
loop_
_entity.id
_entity.type
_entity.pdbx_description
1 polymer ?
#
loop_
_entity_poly.entity_id
_entity_poly.type
_entity_poly.pdbx_seq_one_letter_code
_entity_poly.pdbx_strand_id
1 'polypeptide(L)'
;MLESEKAEWQCHMPAIQDQQGISKGVVAEKIFTSMAERGRQADFVLCVGDDRSDEHMFEIIGNAVSSGILSSNTSVFACTVGQKPSKAKYYLDDTTEVINMLDALADASDPSPSPELEASSP
;
A
#
# COMPACT_ATOMS: atom_id res chain seq x y z
N MET A 1 42.95 -16.73 -7.25
CA MET A 1 41.99 -17.84 -7.51
C MET A 1 40.90 -17.74 -6.45
N LEU A 2 40.06 -16.70 -6.57
CA LEU A 2 38.91 -16.42 -5.71
C LEU A 2 37.80 -16.01 -6.68
N GLU A 3 37.35 -17.00 -7.44
CA GLU A 3 36.29 -16.87 -8.43
C GLU A 3 35.65 -18.24 -8.58
N SER A 4 35.01 -18.71 -7.51
CA SER A 4 34.34 -20.02 -7.53
C SER A 4 33.09 -20.11 -6.67
N GLU A 5 32.85 -19.18 -5.74
CA GLU A 5 31.64 -19.19 -4.88
C GLU A 5 30.54 -18.22 -5.33
N LYS A 6 30.36 -18.04 -6.66
CA LYS A 6 29.20 -17.32 -7.22
C LYS A 6 28.21 -18.20 -7.98
N ALA A 7 28.42 -19.51 -8.03
CA ALA A 7 27.68 -20.40 -8.95
C ALA A 7 26.68 -21.37 -8.29
N GLU A 8 26.39 -21.28 -7.00
CA GLU A 8 25.51 -22.26 -6.32
C GLU A 8 24.12 -21.75 -5.89
N TRP A 9 23.72 -20.53 -6.27
CA TRP A 9 22.35 -20.03 -6.02
C TRP A 9 21.48 -19.93 -7.27
N GLN A 10 21.93 -20.41 -8.44
CA GLN A 10 21.23 -20.21 -9.72
C GLN A 10 20.40 -21.40 -10.21
N CYS A 11 20.09 -22.40 -9.38
CA CYS A 11 19.30 -23.55 -9.83
C CYS A 11 18.21 -23.96 -8.84
N HIS A 12 16.95 -23.91 -9.32
CA HIS A 12 15.75 -24.57 -8.78
C HIS A 12 14.98 -23.92 -7.62
N MET A 13 14.69 -22.62 -7.71
CA MET A 13 13.37 -22.16 -7.29
C MET A 13 12.47 -22.26 -8.54
N PRO A 14 11.59 -23.27 -8.70
CA PRO A 14 10.52 -23.15 -9.68
C PRO A 14 9.83 -21.84 -9.33
N ALA A 15 9.78 -20.91 -10.30
CA ALA A 15 8.89 -19.77 -10.18
C ALA A 15 7.55 -20.35 -9.73
N ILE A 16 7.08 -19.99 -8.53
CA ILE A 16 5.76 -20.37 -8.09
C ILE A 16 4.85 -19.83 -9.18
N GLN A 17 4.42 -20.73 -10.05
CA GLN A 17 3.49 -20.41 -11.10
C GLN A 17 2.22 -20.03 -10.35
N ASP A 18 1.93 -18.72 -10.35
CA ASP A 18 0.83 -18.12 -9.62
C ASP A 18 -0.36 -19.07 -9.66
N GLN A 19 -0.69 -19.64 -8.51
CA GLN A 19 -1.81 -20.55 -8.40
C GLN A 19 -3.07 -19.75 -8.72
N GLN A 20 -3.51 -19.86 -9.97
CA GLN A 20 -4.84 -19.51 -10.45
C GLN A 20 -5.31 -18.09 -10.09
N GLY A 21 -4.68 -17.05 -10.65
CA GLY A 21 -5.27 -15.70 -10.69
C GLY A 21 -5.46 -15.01 -9.34
N ILE A 22 -4.83 -15.50 -8.27
CA ILE A 22 -4.83 -14.85 -6.96
C ILE A 22 -3.59 -13.94 -6.90
N SER A 23 -3.81 -12.64 -6.85
CA SER A 23 -2.76 -11.64 -6.65
C SER A 23 -3.17 -10.66 -5.55
N LYS A 24 -2.19 -9.97 -4.96
CA LYS A 24 -2.43 -8.88 -3.99
C LYS A 24 -3.41 -7.84 -4.53
N GLY A 25 -3.27 -7.48 -5.81
CA GLY A 25 -4.18 -6.55 -6.48
C GLY A 25 -5.62 -7.08 -6.58
N VAL A 26 -5.82 -8.35 -6.93
CA VAL A 26 -7.16 -8.96 -6.96
C VAL A 26 -7.81 -8.97 -5.57
N VAL A 27 -7.02 -9.16 -4.51
CA VAL A 27 -7.52 -9.05 -3.13
C VAL A 27 -7.94 -7.61 -2.82
N ALA A 28 -7.13 -6.62 -3.18
CA ALA A 28 -7.46 -5.20 -2.98
C ALA A 28 -8.76 -4.79 -3.70
N GLU A 29 -8.93 -5.18 -4.97
CA GLU A 29 -10.15 -4.92 -5.74
C GLU A 29 -11.40 -5.54 -5.09
N LYS A 30 -11.28 -6.78 -4.59
CA LYS A 30 -12.37 -7.44 -3.85
C LYS A 30 -12.74 -6.71 -2.58
N ILE A 31 -11.76 -6.17 -1.84
CA ILE A 31 -12.01 -5.38 -0.64
C ILE A 31 -12.79 -4.12 -0.99
N PHE A 32 -12.35 -3.34 -1.99
CA PHE A 32 -13.04 -2.12 -2.38
C PHE A 32 -14.44 -2.38 -2.94
N THR A 33 -14.59 -3.40 -3.77
CA THR A 33 -15.90 -3.84 -4.28
C THR A 33 -16.83 -4.21 -3.13
N SER A 34 -16.37 -4.99 -2.15
CA SER A 34 -17.20 -5.38 -1.00
C SER A 34 -17.55 -4.20 -0.10
N MET A 35 -16.67 -3.20 0.04
CA MET A 35 -16.99 -1.95 0.72
C MET A 35 -18.10 -1.20 -0.02
N ALA A 36 -17.97 -1.05 -1.34
CA ALA A 36 -18.94 -0.34 -2.18
C ALA A 36 -20.33 -0.99 -2.14
N GLU A 37 -20.39 -2.33 -2.19
CA GLU A 37 -21.63 -3.10 -2.01
C GLU A 37 -22.33 -2.85 -0.67
N ARG A 38 -21.55 -2.54 0.38
CA ARG A 38 -22.07 -2.18 1.70
C ARG A 38 -22.37 -0.68 1.85
N GLY A 39 -22.33 0.07 0.75
CA GLY A 39 -22.57 1.51 0.74
C GLY A 39 -21.44 2.32 1.39
N ARG A 40 -20.23 1.75 1.49
CA ARG A 40 -19.04 2.44 2.02
C ARG A 40 -18.01 2.61 0.91
N GLN A 41 -17.29 3.72 0.91
CA GLN A 41 -16.15 3.94 0.01
C GLN A 41 -14.96 4.40 0.84
N ALA A 42 -13.76 4.01 0.42
CA ALA A 42 -12.54 4.54 1.01
C ALA A 42 -12.32 5.97 0.50
N ASP A 43 -12.12 6.92 1.41
CA ASP A 43 -11.72 8.31 1.12
C ASP A 43 -10.19 8.46 1.07
N PHE A 44 -9.46 7.55 1.71
CA PHE A 44 -8.01 7.47 1.72
C PHE A 44 -7.54 6.03 1.46
N VAL A 45 -6.53 5.87 0.60
CA VAL A 45 -5.87 4.58 0.32
C VAL A 45 -4.36 4.79 0.32
N LEU A 46 -3.68 4.15 1.27
CA LEU A 46 -2.22 4.02 1.28
C LEU A 46 -1.85 2.58 0.91
N CYS A 47 -0.99 2.43 -0.08
CA CYS A 47 -0.51 1.15 -0.57
C CYS A 47 1.01 1.18 -0.67
N VAL A 48 1.68 0.25 0.00
CA VAL A 48 3.16 0.18 0.07
C VAL A 48 3.62 -1.22 -0.32
N GLY A 49 4.63 -1.32 -1.19
CA GLY A 49 5.18 -2.62 -1.62
C GLY A 49 6.56 -2.56 -2.27
N ASP A 50 7.38 -3.58 -2.06
CA ASP A 50 8.81 -3.63 -2.40
C ASP A 50 9.14 -4.63 -3.51
N ASP A 51 8.19 -5.47 -3.93
CA ASP A 51 8.44 -6.57 -4.87
C ASP A 51 7.58 -6.45 -6.15
N ARG A 52 7.94 -7.23 -7.17
CA ARG A 52 7.22 -7.39 -8.42
C ARG A 52 5.75 -7.78 -8.20
N SER A 53 5.43 -8.53 -7.15
CA SER A 53 4.05 -8.88 -6.82
C SER A 53 3.18 -7.66 -6.48
N ASP A 54 3.78 -6.56 -6.00
CA ASP A 54 3.08 -5.32 -5.65
C ASP A 54 2.77 -4.44 -6.87
N GLU A 55 3.49 -4.63 -7.97
CA GLU A 55 3.27 -3.88 -9.22
C GLU A 55 1.86 -4.07 -9.77
N HIS A 56 1.33 -5.30 -9.69
CA HIS A 56 -0.04 -5.58 -10.10
C HIS A 56 -1.06 -4.93 -9.15
N MET A 57 -0.73 -4.80 -7.87
CA MET A 57 -1.56 -4.11 -6.89
C MET A 57 -1.63 -2.60 -7.16
N PHE A 58 -0.50 -1.95 -7.48
CA PHE A 58 -0.48 -0.53 -7.83
C PHE A 58 -1.32 -0.22 -9.06
N GLU A 59 -1.24 -1.06 -10.09
CA GLU A 59 -2.05 -0.94 -11.30
C GLU A 59 -3.55 -1.05 -11.02
N ILE A 60 -3.95 -2.08 -10.28
CA ILE A 60 -5.36 -2.29 -9.94
C ILE A 60 -5.92 -1.12 -9.13
N ILE A 61 -5.17 -0.60 -8.15
CA ILE A 61 -5.60 0.53 -7.34
C ILE A 61 -5.78 1.78 -8.21
N GLY A 62 -4.86 2.05 -9.14
CA GLY A 62 -4.99 3.16 -10.09
C GLY A 62 -6.22 3.01 -10.99
N ASN A 63 -6.48 1.79 -11.46
CA ASN A 63 -7.65 1.48 -12.29
C ASN A 63 -8.96 1.55 -11.50
N ALA A 64 -8.96 1.20 -10.21
CA ALA A 64 -10.14 1.20 -9.34
C ALA A 64 -10.78 2.60 -9.19
N VAL A 65 -9.97 3.66 -9.26
CA VAL A 65 -10.48 5.05 -9.30
C VAL A 65 -11.19 5.32 -10.63
N SER A 66 -10.61 4.87 -11.75
CA SER A 66 -11.15 5.09 -13.09
C SER A 66 -12.40 4.25 -13.38
N SER A 67 -12.50 3.05 -12.77
CA SER A 67 -13.64 2.16 -12.89
C SER A 67 -14.79 2.50 -11.92
N GLY A 68 -14.63 3.52 -11.09
CA GLY A 68 -15.65 3.98 -10.14
C GLY A 68 -15.86 3.08 -8.92
N ILE A 69 -14.95 2.12 -8.68
CA ILE A 69 -14.94 1.29 -7.47
C ILE A 69 -14.50 2.13 -6.27
N LEU A 70 -13.48 2.97 -6.47
CA LEU A 70 -13.12 4.05 -5.56
C LEU A 70 -13.78 5.36 -6.00
N SER A 71 -14.00 6.25 -5.04
CA SER A 71 -14.51 7.60 -5.34
C SER A 71 -13.48 8.38 -6.16
N SER A 72 -13.95 9.28 -7.03
CA SER A 72 -13.07 10.26 -7.69
C SER A 72 -12.32 11.16 -6.69
N ASN A 73 -12.87 11.29 -5.49
CA ASN A 73 -12.30 12.12 -4.42
C ASN A 73 -11.39 11.32 -3.47
N THR A 74 -11.23 10.00 -3.71
CA THR A 74 -10.34 9.16 -2.89
C THR A 74 -8.90 9.61 -3.07
N SER A 75 -8.23 9.92 -1.97
CA SER A 75 -6.80 10.23 -1.97
C SER A 75 -5.99 8.94 -2.00
N VAL A 76 -5.33 8.66 -3.13
CA VAL A 76 -4.57 7.42 -3.35
C VAL A 76 -3.08 7.69 -3.33
N PHE A 77 -2.39 6.97 -2.45
CA PHE A 77 -0.94 7.00 -2.27
C PHE A 77 -0.38 5.60 -2.46
N ALA A 78 0.08 5.30 -3.69
CA ALA A 78 0.81 4.07 -3.99
C ALA A 78 2.31 4.36 -3.96
N CYS A 79 3.02 3.64 -3.08
CA CYS A 79 4.44 3.80 -2.81
C CYS A 79 5.17 2.49 -3.06
N THR A 80 6.24 2.53 -3.85
CA THR A 80 7.18 1.42 -3.89
C THR A 80 8.32 1.61 -2.89
N VAL A 81 8.84 0.53 -2.31
CA VAL A 81 10.02 0.62 -1.43
C VAL A 81 11.28 0.37 -2.25
N GLY A 82 12.26 1.25 -2.09
CA GLY A 82 13.47 1.34 -2.90
C GLY A 82 13.26 2.14 -4.18
N GLN A 83 14.33 2.78 -4.66
CA GLN A 83 14.34 3.48 -5.93
C GLN A 83 14.48 2.50 -7.10
N LYS A 84 13.34 2.13 -7.68
CA LYS A 84 13.27 1.19 -8.81
C LYS A 84 12.15 1.56 -9.78
N PRO A 85 12.19 1.09 -11.03
CA PRO A 85 11.06 1.22 -11.94
C PRO A 85 9.81 0.57 -11.32
N SER A 86 8.72 1.33 -11.22
CA SER A 86 7.48 0.87 -10.62
C SER A 86 6.26 1.57 -11.25
N LYS A 87 5.09 0.94 -11.14
CA LYS A 87 3.77 1.52 -11.43
C LYS A 87 3.24 2.37 -10.27
N ALA A 88 3.88 2.33 -9.10
CA ALA A 88 3.59 3.23 -8.00
C ALA A 88 3.93 4.69 -8.38
N LYS A 89 3.16 5.64 -7.84
CA LYS A 89 3.38 7.08 -8.09
C LYS A 89 4.52 7.64 -7.24
N TYR A 90 4.70 7.09 -6.04
CA TYR A 90 5.68 7.53 -5.06
C TYR A 90 6.65 6.39 -4.72
N TYR A 91 7.75 6.72 -4.05
CA TYR A 91 8.65 5.74 -3.48
C TYR A 91 9.04 6.14 -2.05
N LEU A 92 9.49 5.16 -1.28
CA LEU A 92 10.16 5.29 0.00
C LEU A 92 11.54 4.64 -0.15
N ASP A 93 12.60 5.25 0.37
CA ASP A 93 13.98 4.80 0.13
C ASP A 93 14.23 3.41 0.69
N ASP A 94 13.75 3.13 1.89
CA ASP A 94 13.86 1.84 2.55
C ASP A 94 12.74 1.60 3.57
N THR A 95 12.80 0.47 4.27
CA THR A 95 11.79 0.09 5.26
C THR A 95 11.79 0.99 6.49
N THR A 96 12.87 1.69 6.80
CA THR A 96 12.93 2.69 7.88
C THR A 96 12.01 3.86 7.56
N GLU A 97 12.01 4.32 6.30
CA GLU A 97 11.08 5.38 5.88
C GLU A 97 9.62 4.94 5.91
N VAL A 98 9.34 3.67 5.63
CA VAL A 98 7.98 3.09 5.79
C VAL A 98 7.54 3.23 7.24
N ILE A 99 8.39 2.85 8.20
CA ILE A 99 8.09 2.94 9.62
C ILE A 99 7.88 4.40 10.04
N ASN A 100 8.81 5.29 9.69
CA ASN A 100 8.71 6.71 10.04
C ASN A 100 7.44 7.38 9.48
N MET A 101 7.04 7.02 8.27
CA MET A 101 5.81 7.53 7.65
C MET A 101 4.56 7.02 8.38
N LEU A 102 4.54 5.74 8.76
CA LEU A 102 3.43 5.17 9.53
C LEU A 102 3.35 5.75 10.95
N ASP A 103 4.49 5.98 11.61
CA ASP A 103 4.56 6.64 12.92
C ASP A 103 4.03 8.08 12.83
N ALA A 104 4.46 8.84 11.82
CA ALA A 104 3.97 10.20 11.60
C ALA A 104 2.45 10.25 11.31
N LEU A 105 1.92 9.25 10.60
CA LEU A 105 0.47 9.11 10.38
C LEU A 105 -0.27 8.80 11.68
N ALA A 106 0.30 7.95 12.54
CA ALA A 106 -0.28 7.63 13.84
C ALA A 106 -0.32 8.89 14.72
N ASP A 107 0.80 9.61 14.85
CA ASP A 107 0.91 10.85 15.63
C ASP A 107 -0.06 11.93 15.13
N ALA A 108 -0.22 12.08 13.82
CA ALA A 108 -1.14 13.04 13.23
C ALA A 108 -2.62 12.66 13.40
N SER A 109 -2.92 11.38 13.65
CA SER A 109 -4.28 10.87 13.81
C SER A 109 -4.84 11.03 15.23
N ASP A 110 -3.99 11.38 16.20
CA ASP A 110 -4.41 11.58 17.58
C ASP A 110 -5.34 12.82 17.69
N PRO A 111 -6.59 12.64 18.15
CA PRO A 111 -7.46 13.77 18.42
C PRO A 111 -6.92 14.51 19.63
N SER A 112 -6.23 15.63 19.43
CA SER A 112 -5.81 16.50 20.53
C SER A 112 -7.00 16.77 21.46
N PRO A 113 -6.89 16.60 22.79
CA PRO A 113 -7.97 16.93 23.69
C PRO A 113 -8.28 18.42 23.58
N SER A 114 -9.46 18.76 23.04
CA SER A 114 -10.02 20.09 23.10
C SER A 114 -10.00 20.57 24.57
N PRO A 115 -9.47 21.75 24.90
CA PRO A 115 -9.57 22.24 26.27
C PRO A 115 -11.05 22.47 26.57
N GLU A 116 -11.64 21.60 27.38
CA GLU A 116 -12.94 21.85 27.99
C GLU A 116 -12.81 23.15 28.79
N LEU A 117 -13.56 24.15 28.36
CA LEU A 117 -13.81 25.35 29.13
C LEU A 117 -14.43 24.89 30.44
N GLU A 118 -13.65 24.92 31.52
CA GLU A 118 -14.15 24.89 32.90
C GLU A 118 -15.10 26.08 33.06
N ALA A 119 -16.36 25.83 32.70
CA ALA A 119 -17.47 26.71 32.97
C ALA A 119 -17.64 26.73 34.48
N SER A 120 -17.01 27.73 35.08
CA SER A 120 -17.37 28.27 36.39
C SER A 120 -18.87 28.20 36.61
N SER A 121 -19.30 27.61 37.71
CA SER A 121 -20.61 27.81 38.32
C SER A 121 -20.63 27.18 39.72
N PRO A 122 -21.43 27.71 40.66
CA PRO A 122 -21.27 28.99 41.34
C PRO A 122 -20.89 28.83 42.83
#